data_AF-A0A3C1S5L8-F1
#
_entry.id   AF-A0A3C1S5L8-F1
#
_cell.length_a   1.000
_cell.length_b   1.000
_cell.length_c   1.000
_cell.angle_alpha   90.00
_cell.angle_beta   90.00
_cell.angle_gamma   90.00
#
_symmetry.space_group_name_H-M   'P 1'
#
loop_
_entity.id
_entity.type
_entity.pdbx_description
1 polymer ?
#
loop_
_entity_poly.entity_id
_entity_poly.type
_entity_poly.pdbx_seq_one_letter_code
_entity_poly.pdbx_strand_id
1 'polypeptide(L)'
;MKKAEDSVFNKEYEIYQAAEAMLKKEEVEPGKLFEQFMVLLKHYKRLLRQIEIVTRLSDNQQMKLNKILERLGRYVSFQLFRKITDGKDKGEIKTQRKKLTVFFSDLKDFSYVSSHIEGEMLAQFLNSYLEAMTQIVIKWKGTLDKYMGDAIM
;
A
#
# COMPACT_ATOMS: atom_id res chain seq x y z
N MET A 1 28.96 -10.55 -22.27
CA MET A 1 27.60 -11.06 -22.57
C MET A 1 27.37 -12.31 -21.74
N LYS A 2 26.59 -12.22 -20.65
CA LYS A 2 26.31 -13.35 -19.76
C LYS A 2 25.31 -14.28 -20.44
N LYS A 3 25.63 -15.58 -20.46
CA LYS A 3 24.83 -16.68 -21.00
C LYS A 3 23.40 -16.64 -20.45
N ALA A 4 22.45 -16.62 -21.37
CA ALA A 4 21.02 -16.77 -21.14
C ALA A 4 20.67 -18.25 -20.88
N GLU A 5 21.33 -18.89 -19.90
CA GLU A 5 21.09 -20.32 -19.61
C GLU A 5 19.98 -20.53 -18.55
N ASP A 6 19.63 -19.52 -17.74
CA ASP A 6 18.61 -19.62 -16.66
C ASP A 6 17.36 -18.73 -16.90
N SER A 7 16.98 -18.47 -18.14
CA SER A 7 15.76 -17.72 -18.45
C SER A 7 14.55 -18.65 -18.49
N VAL A 8 13.47 -18.28 -17.80
CA VAL A 8 12.14 -18.96 -17.88
C VAL A 8 11.66 -19.08 -19.34
N PHE A 9 12.26 -18.31 -20.25
CA PHE A 9 11.93 -18.19 -21.67
C PHE A 9 12.85 -18.97 -22.63
N ASN A 10 13.64 -19.94 -22.16
CA ASN A 10 14.60 -20.66 -23.01
C ASN A 10 13.93 -21.30 -24.25
N LYS A 11 12.72 -21.86 -24.13
CA LYS A 11 11.98 -22.45 -25.25
C LYS A 11 11.42 -21.41 -26.23
N GLU A 12 10.95 -20.27 -25.73
CA GLU A 12 10.54 -19.15 -26.59
C GLU A 12 11.74 -18.58 -27.37
N TYR A 13 12.92 -18.54 -26.74
CA TYR A 13 14.15 -18.10 -27.40
C TYR A 13 14.59 -19.08 -28.49
N GLU A 14 14.51 -20.39 -28.24
CA GLU A 14 14.77 -21.41 -29.27
C GLU A 14 13.83 -21.29 -30.48
N ILE A 15 12.54 -21.07 -30.24
CA ILE A 15 11.54 -20.89 -31.31
C ILE A 15 11.76 -19.57 -32.07
N TYR A 16 12.09 -18.49 -31.36
CA TYR A 16 12.42 -17.20 -31.97
C TYR A 16 13.67 -17.30 -32.87
N GLN A 17 14.72 -17.96 -32.37
CA GLN A 17 15.96 -18.17 -33.12
C GLN A 17 15.73 -19.08 -34.34
N ALA A 18 14.90 -20.12 -34.21
CA ALA A 18 14.52 -20.97 -35.33
C ALA A 18 13.73 -20.21 -36.41
N ALA A 19 12.78 -19.36 -36.01
CA ALA A 19 12.04 -18.50 -36.93
C ALA A 19 12.93 -17.45 -37.61
N GLU A 20 13.86 -16.83 -36.89
CA GLU A 20 14.84 -15.88 -37.44
C GLU A 20 15.79 -16.55 -38.44
N ALA A 21 16.23 -17.78 -38.16
CA ALA A 21 17.08 -18.55 -39.06
C ALA A 21 16.35 -18.99 -40.34
N MET A 22 15.06 -19.33 -40.25
CA MET A 22 14.22 -19.64 -41.42
C MET A 22 13.98 -18.41 -42.29
N LEU A 23 13.70 -17.24 -41.69
CA LEU A 23 13.57 -15.97 -42.39
C LEU A 23 14.86 -15.56 -43.13
N LYS A 24 16.03 -15.84 -42.56
CA LYS A 24 17.33 -15.57 -43.20
C LYS A 24 17.68 -16.51 -44.35
N LYS A 25 17.10 -17.70 -44.40
CA LYS A 25 17.38 -18.71 -45.43
C LYS A 25 16.41 -18.71 -46.61
N GLU A 26 15.33 -17.92 -46.55
CA GLU A 26 14.21 -17.90 -47.51
C GLU A 26 13.51 -19.25 -47.77
N GLU A 27 13.97 -20.33 -47.13
CA GLU A 27 13.34 -21.65 -47.13
C GLU A 27 12.43 -21.80 -45.91
N VAL A 28 11.13 -21.75 -46.17
CA VAL A 28 10.10 -21.96 -45.15
C VAL A 28 9.31 -23.22 -45.51
N GLU A 29 9.50 -24.30 -44.76
CA GLU A 29 8.58 -25.44 -44.81
C GLU A 29 7.26 -25.04 -44.10
N PRO A 30 6.14 -24.88 -44.81
CA PRO A 30 4.92 -24.31 -44.23
C PRO A 30 4.36 -25.15 -43.08
N GLY A 31 4.52 -26.48 -43.15
CA GLY A 31 4.05 -27.41 -42.13
C GLY A 31 4.79 -27.28 -40.79
N LYS A 32 6.13 -27.21 -40.81
CA LYS A 32 6.94 -27.02 -39.59
C LYS A 32 6.73 -25.65 -38.97
N LEU A 33 6.61 -24.61 -39.79
CA LEU A 33 6.35 -23.26 -39.29
C LEU A 33 4.99 -23.19 -38.58
N PHE A 34 3.96 -23.83 -39.14
CA PHE A 34 2.64 -23.90 -38.54
C PHE A 34 2.66 -24.62 -37.18
N GLU A 35 3.36 -25.77 -37.07
CA GLU A 35 3.50 -26.48 -35.80
C GLU A 35 4.23 -25.65 -34.73
N GLN A 36 5.35 -25.01 -35.08
CA GLN A 36 6.10 -24.18 -34.14
C GLN A 36 5.29 -22.95 -33.69
N PHE A 37 4.55 -22.32 -34.61
CA PHE A 37 3.67 -21.20 -34.31
C PHE A 37 2.53 -21.61 -33.37
N MET A 38 1.93 -22.80 -33.58
CA MET A 38 0.89 -23.34 -32.72
C MET A 38 1.39 -23.60 -31.29
N VAL A 39 2.61 -24.12 -31.14
CA VAL A 39 3.24 -24.31 -29.82
C VAL A 39 3.48 -22.97 -29.13
N LEU A 40 4.01 -21.98 -29.86
CA LEU A 40 4.25 -20.64 -29.33
C LEU A 40 2.95 -19.96 -28.87
N LEU A 41 1.90 -20.02 -29.69
CA LEU A 41 0.61 -19.41 -29.37
C LEU A 41 -0.04 -20.04 -28.14
N LYS A 42 0.12 -21.35 -27.96
CA LYS A 42 -0.33 -22.07 -26.75
C LYS A 42 0.42 -21.61 -25.50
N HIS A 43 1.72 -21.39 -25.58
CA HIS A 43 2.55 -20.90 -24.47
C HIS A 43 2.21 -19.45 -24.12
N TYR A 44 2.08 -18.58 -25.12
CA TYR A 44 1.72 -17.17 -24.91
C TYR A 44 0.35 -17.01 -24.23
N LYS A 45 -0.64 -17.82 -24.65
CA LYS A 45 -1.95 -17.88 -24.00
C LYS A 45 -1.87 -18.32 -22.54
N ARG A 46 -0.97 -19.26 -22.21
CA ARG A 46 -0.72 -19.71 -20.84
C ARG A 46 -0.07 -18.61 -20.00
N LEU A 47 0.93 -17.92 -20.56
CA LEU A 47 1.62 -16.80 -19.91
C LEU A 47 0.65 -15.66 -19.58
N LEU A 48 -0.18 -15.26 -20.54
CA LEU A 48 -1.20 -14.22 -20.35
C LEU A 48 -2.15 -14.54 -19.20
N ARG A 49 -2.64 -15.80 -19.11
CA ARG A 49 -3.45 -16.24 -17.97
C ARG A 49 -2.70 -16.16 -16.64
N GLN A 50 -1.42 -16.55 -16.61
CA GLN A 50 -0.63 -16.51 -15.39
C GLN A 50 -0.40 -15.07 -14.92
N ILE A 51 -0.07 -14.16 -15.84
CA ILE A 51 0.07 -12.73 -15.56
C ILE A 51 -1.24 -12.19 -15.00
N GLU A 52 -2.38 -12.49 -15.64
CA GLU A 52 -3.68 -12.02 -15.17
C GLU A 52 -4.00 -12.51 -13.74
N ILE A 53 -3.69 -13.77 -13.43
CA ILE A 53 -3.86 -14.32 -12.07
C ILE A 53 -2.96 -13.60 -11.07
N VAL A 54 -1.68 -13.41 -11.40
CA VAL A 54 -0.71 -12.75 -10.51
C VAL A 54 -1.08 -11.29 -10.27
N THR A 55 -1.49 -10.56 -11.32
CA THR A 55 -1.98 -9.19 -11.20
C THR A 55 -3.20 -9.12 -10.29
N ARG A 56 -4.21 -9.98 -10.50
CA ARG A 56 -5.38 -10.04 -9.62
C ARG A 56 -5.02 -10.39 -8.17
N LEU A 57 -4.06 -11.28 -7.95
CA LEU A 57 -3.59 -11.63 -6.61
C LEU A 57 -2.90 -10.43 -5.94
N SER A 58 -2.02 -9.74 -6.66
CA SER A 58 -1.34 -8.53 -6.21
C SER A 58 -2.34 -7.42 -5.86
N ASP A 59 -3.31 -7.16 -6.74
CA ASP A 59 -4.34 -6.13 -6.52
C ASP A 59 -5.18 -6.46 -5.28
N ASN A 60 -5.57 -7.72 -5.12
CA ASN A 60 -6.30 -8.17 -3.93
C ASN A 60 -5.47 -8.03 -2.64
N GLN A 61 -4.16 -8.32 -2.70
CA GLN A 61 -3.25 -8.12 -1.57
C GLN A 61 -3.11 -6.65 -1.21
N GLN A 62 -2.93 -5.77 -2.21
CA GLN A 62 -2.87 -4.33 -2.01
C GLN A 62 -4.17 -3.79 -1.41
N MET A 63 -5.33 -4.21 -1.93
CA MET A 63 -6.63 -3.83 -1.37
C MET A 63 -6.79 -4.27 0.10
N LYS A 64 -6.39 -5.50 0.43
CA LYS A 64 -6.43 -6.00 1.82
C LYS A 64 -5.51 -5.19 2.72
N LEU A 65 -4.29 -4.93 2.27
CA LEU A 65 -3.31 -4.16 3.02
C LEU A 65 -3.81 -2.73 3.27
N ASN A 66 -4.33 -2.06 2.24
CA ASN A 66 -4.89 -0.71 2.36
C ASN A 66 -6.06 -0.66 3.35
N LYS A 67 -6.96 -1.66 3.34
CA LYS A 67 -8.05 -1.75 4.33
C LYS A 67 -7.54 -1.93 5.76
N ILE A 68 -6.48 -2.70 5.95
CA ILE A 68 -5.86 -2.89 7.27
C ILE A 68 -5.21 -1.58 7.72
N LEU A 69 -4.45 -0.93 6.83
CA LEU A 69 -3.80 0.36 7.11
C LEU A 69 -4.81 1.45 7.45
N GLU A 70 -5.93 1.55 6.73
CA GLU A 70 -7.00 2.50 7.02
C GLU A 70 -7.60 2.27 8.41
N ARG A 71 -7.83 1.01 8.80
CA ARG A 71 -8.35 0.66 10.13
C ARG A 71 -7.33 0.97 11.24
N LEU A 72 -6.06 0.65 11.01
CA LEU A 72 -4.98 0.93 11.96
C LEU A 72 -4.72 2.42 12.11
N GLY A 73 -4.86 3.20 11.03
CA GLY A 73 -4.71 4.66 11.03
C GLY A 73 -5.62 5.38 12.02
N ARG A 74 -6.72 4.76 12.47
CA ARG A 74 -7.59 5.29 13.52
C ARG A 74 -7.01 5.17 14.94
N TYR A 75 -6.01 4.31 15.12
CA TYR A 75 -5.41 3.99 16.42
C TYR A 75 -3.95 4.44 16.56
N VAL A 76 -3.33 4.90 15.47
CA VAL A 76 -1.96 5.43 15.47
C VAL A 76 -1.96 6.90 15.07
N SER A 77 -1.05 7.69 15.65
CA SER A 77 -0.94 9.10 15.25
C SER A 77 -0.63 9.23 13.76
N PHE A 78 -1.21 10.24 13.12
CA PHE A 78 -1.03 10.50 11.68
C PHE A 78 0.45 10.52 11.25
N GLN A 79 1.31 11.05 12.12
CA GLN A 79 2.75 11.13 11.85
C GLN A 79 3.44 9.77 11.92
N LEU A 80 3.06 8.90 12.87
CA LEU A 80 3.58 7.54 12.93
C LEU A 80 3.10 6.72 11.73
N PHE A 81 1.82 6.86 11.36
CA PHE A 81 1.27 6.24 10.16
C PHE A 81 2.07 6.63 8.92
N ARG A 82 2.27 7.93 8.69
CA ARG A 82 3.09 8.43 7.56
C ARG A 82 4.52 7.91 7.57
N LYS A 83 5.16 7.85 8.74
CA LYS A 83 6.53 7.32 8.85
C LYS A 83 6.62 5.84 8.48
N ILE A 84 5.63 5.04 8.88
CA ILE A 84 5.57 3.62 8.55
C ILE A 84 5.28 3.42 7.05
N THR A 85 4.38 4.22 6.46
CA THR A 85 3.97 4.05 5.06
C THR A 85 4.98 4.63 4.06
N ASP A 86 5.74 5.67 4.41
CA ASP A 86 6.70 6.31 3.50
C ASP A 86 7.95 5.43 3.26
N GLY A 87 8.11 4.29 3.95
CA GLY A 87 9.13 3.27 3.68
C GLY A 87 10.58 3.70 3.89
N LYS A 88 10.82 4.94 4.34
CA LYS A 88 12.15 5.55 4.53
C LYS A 88 12.78 5.22 5.88
N ASP A 89 12.00 4.74 6.84
CA ASP A 89 12.44 4.50 8.21
C ASP A 89 12.48 3.00 8.49
N LYS A 90 13.64 2.46 8.90
CA LYS A 90 13.82 1.01 9.20
C LYS A 90 13.11 0.56 10.48
N GLY A 91 12.23 1.39 11.04
CA GLY A 91 11.59 1.14 12.34
C GLY A 91 12.55 1.26 13.53
N GLU A 92 13.73 1.88 13.35
CA GLU A 92 14.67 2.09 14.46
C GLU A 92 14.15 3.21 15.37
N ILE A 93 13.53 2.82 16.49
CA ILE A 93 13.16 3.75 17.56
C ILE A 93 14.44 4.21 18.26
N LYS A 94 14.95 5.38 17.90
CA LYS A 94 16.07 6.03 18.58
C LYS A 94 15.57 7.03 19.60
N THR A 95 15.90 6.80 20.86
CA THR A 95 15.68 7.77 21.94
C THR A 95 16.61 8.96 21.73
N GLN A 96 16.04 10.16 21.68
CA GLN A 96 16.79 11.40 21.47
C GLN A 96 16.22 12.51 22.36
N ARG A 97 17.11 13.32 22.95
CA ARG A 97 16.69 14.55 23.62
C ARG A 97 16.36 15.62 22.57
N LYS A 98 15.19 16.22 22.69
CA LYS A 98 14.72 17.30 21.81
C LYS A 98 14.07 18.39 22.65
N LYS A 99 14.22 19.64 22.22
CA LYS A 99 13.46 20.77 22.77
C LYS A 99 12.09 20.78 22.10
N LEU A 100 11.03 20.67 22.90
CA LEU A 100 9.64 20.61 22.44
C LEU A 100 8.81 21.62 23.20
N THR A 101 7.72 22.08 22.58
CA THR A 101 6.63 22.78 23.24
C THR A 101 5.48 21.79 23.34
N VAL A 102 4.96 21.58 24.55
CA VAL A 102 3.82 20.69 24.79
C VAL A 102 2.60 21.54 25.07
N PHE A 103 1.47 21.17 24.46
CA PHE A 103 0.19 21.84 24.62
C PHE A 103 -0.83 20.87 25.19
N PHE A 104 -1.71 21.36 26.05
CA PHE A 104 -2.84 20.61 26.59
C PHE A 104 -4.08 21.49 26.56
N SER A 105 -5.23 20.88 26.20
CA SER A 105 -6.55 21.52 26.23
C SER A 105 -7.60 20.51 26.67
N ASP A 106 -8.59 20.96 27.43
CA ASP A 106 -9.67 20.21 28.06
C ASP A 106 -10.96 21.06 27.97
N LEU A 107 -12.12 20.43 28.11
CA LEU A 107 -13.41 21.12 28.11
C LEU A 107 -13.79 21.61 29.51
N LYS A 108 -13.99 22.92 29.62
CA LYS A 108 -14.52 23.54 30.85
C LYS A 108 -15.83 22.87 31.28
N ASP A 109 -15.91 22.55 32.58
CA ASP A 109 -17.07 21.95 33.24
C ASP A 109 -17.52 20.61 32.63
N PHE A 110 -16.61 19.87 31.97
CA PHE A 110 -16.93 18.60 31.29
C PHE A 110 -17.65 17.59 32.19
N SER A 111 -17.24 17.42 33.45
CA SER A 111 -17.88 16.47 34.38
C SER A 111 -19.35 16.79 34.65
N TYR A 112 -19.72 18.07 34.66
CA TYR A 112 -21.11 18.48 34.80
C TYR A 112 -21.88 18.16 33.51
N VAL A 113 -21.33 18.54 32.37
CA VAL A 113 -21.95 18.28 31.06
C VAL A 113 -22.14 16.78 30.81
N SER A 114 -21.13 15.95 31.12
CA SER A 114 -21.15 14.51 30.87
C SER A 114 -22.16 13.75 31.74
N SER A 115 -22.54 14.30 32.90
CA SER A 115 -23.51 13.68 33.80
C SER A 115 -24.96 14.04 33.47
N HIS A 116 -25.19 15.06 32.64
CA HIS A 116 -26.53 15.59 32.32
C HIS A 116 -26.95 15.36 30.87
N ILE A 117 -26.08 14.81 30.03
CA ILE A 117 -26.33 14.55 28.61
C ILE A 117 -26.32 13.04 28.34
N GLU A 118 -27.19 12.59 27.44
CA GLU A 118 -27.20 11.19 26.97
C GLU A 118 -25.88 10.81 26.29
N GLY A 119 -25.44 9.56 26.48
CA GLY A 119 -24.13 9.11 26.04
C GLY A 119 -23.87 9.29 24.53
N GLU A 120 -24.89 9.10 23.68
CA GLU A 120 -24.76 9.30 22.23
C GLU A 120 -24.51 10.76 21.87
N MET A 121 -25.25 11.69 22.48
CA MET A 121 -25.06 13.13 22.27
C MET A 121 -23.72 13.62 22.83
N LEU A 122 -23.31 13.11 24.00
CA LEU A 122 -22.00 13.41 24.58
C LEU A 122 -20.87 12.95 23.66
N ALA A 123 -20.97 11.74 23.08
CA ALA A 123 -19.99 11.23 22.15
C ALA A 123 -19.90 12.08 20.87
N GLN A 124 -21.05 12.50 20.31
CA GLN A 124 -21.07 13.38 19.14
C GLN A 124 -20.43 14.75 19.44
N PHE A 125 -20.77 15.36 20.57
CA PHE A 125 -20.20 16.63 21.00
C PHE A 125 -18.68 16.52 21.19
N LEU A 126 -18.22 15.49 21.90
CA LEU A 126 -16.80 15.26 22.15
C LEU A 126 -16.03 15.03 20.86
N ASN A 127 -16.55 14.20 19.96
CA ASN A 127 -15.93 13.95 18.66
C ASN A 127 -15.81 15.23 17.83
N SER A 128 -16.84 16.10 17.83
CA SER A 128 -16.79 17.39 17.13
C SER A 128 -15.71 18.32 17.69
N TYR A 129 -15.59 18.41 19.01
CA TYR A 129 -14.52 19.19 19.66
C TYR A 129 -13.13 18.64 19.33
N LEU A 130 -12.93 17.33 19.52
CA LEU A 130 -11.63 16.68 19.25
C LEU A 130 -11.24 16.78 17.78
N GLU A 131 -12.20 16.70 16.86
CA GLU A 131 -11.97 16.89 15.43
C GLU A 131 -11.52 18.33 15.13
N ALA A 132 -12.21 19.34 15.67
CA ALA A 132 -11.83 20.75 15.49
C ALA A 132 -10.42 21.04 16.02
N MET A 133 -10.10 20.53 17.21
CA MET A 133 -8.76 20.67 17.79
C MET A 133 -7.69 19.96 16.97
N THR A 134 -7.99 18.76 16.47
CA THR A 134 -7.09 17.99 15.60
C THR A 134 -6.80 18.72 14.29
N GLN A 135 -7.82 19.34 13.68
CA GLN A 135 -7.63 20.14 12.48
C GLN A 135 -6.69 21.34 12.73
N ILE A 136 -6.78 21.98 13.90
CA ILE A 136 -5.86 23.07 14.30
C ILE A 136 -4.43 22.54 14.43
N VAL A 137 -4.23 21.41 15.12
CA VAL A 137 -2.91 20.79 15.28
C VAL A 137 -2.29 20.46 13.92
N ILE A 138 -3.05 19.82 13.03
CA ILE A 138 -2.60 19.47 11.68
C ILE A 138 -2.27 20.73 10.87
N LYS A 139 -3.13 21.76 10.91
CA LYS A 139 -2.92 23.03 10.19
C LYS A 139 -1.60 23.71 10.57
N TRP A 140 -1.24 23.66 11.84
CA TRP A 140 0.01 24.24 12.35
C TRP A 140 1.18 23.26 12.39
N LYS A 141 1.05 22.09 11.73
CA LYS A 141 2.07 21.03 11.68
C LYS A 141 2.51 20.54 13.06
N GLY A 142 1.63 20.65 14.05
CA GLY A 142 1.79 20.03 15.35
C GLY A 142 1.68 18.51 15.28
N THR A 143 2.08 17.85 16.35
CA THR A 143 1.93 16.41 16.54
C THR A 143 0.82 16.17 17.54
N LEU A 144 -0.23 15.47 17.14
CA LEU A 144 -1.18 14.89 18.07
C LEU A 144 -0.51 13.64 18.69
N ASP A 145 -0.27 13.68 20.00
CA ASP A 145 0.25 12.54 20.75
C ASP A 145 -0.89 11.61 21.15
N LYS A 146 -1.94 12.13 21.81
CA LYS A 146 -3.11 11.35 22.22
C LYS A 146 -4.33 12.19 22.62
N TYR A 147 -5.48 11.51 22.67
CA TYR A 147 -6.67 11.96 23.38
C TYR A 147 -6.73 11.34 24.78
N MET A 148 -7.21 12.08 25.77
CA MET A 148 -7.34 11.63 27.17
C MET A 148 -8.69 12.09 27.75
N GLY A 149 -9.75 11.32 27.51
CA GLY A 149 -11.10 11.76 27.86
C GLY A 149 -11.52 12.95 26.99
N ASP A 150 -11.82 14.09 27.62
CA ASP A 150 -12.10 15.36 26.95
C ASP A 150 -10.85 16.20 26.67
N ALA A 151 -9.68 15.74 27.11
CA ALA A 151 -8.43 16.42 26.89
C ALA A 151 -7.70 15.95 25.61
N ILE A 152 -6.91 16.87 25.02
CA ILE A 152 -6.05 16.64 23.86
C ILE A 152 -4.61 17.07 24.17
N MET A 153 -3.64 16.29 23.69
CA MET A 153 -2.19 16.58 23.74
C MET A 153 -1.54 16.38 22.38
#